data_AF-A0A951GVR2-F1
#
_entry.id   AF-A0A951GVR2-F1
#
_cell.length_a   1.000
_cell.length_b   1.000
_cell.length_c   1.000
_cell.angle_alpha   90.00
_cell.angle_beta   90.00
_cell.angle_gamma   90.00
#
_symmetry.space_group_name_H-M   'P 1'
#
loop_
_entity.id
_entity.type
_entity.pdbx_description
1 polymer ?
#
loop_
_entity_poly.entity_id
_entity_poly.type
_entity_poly.pdbx_seq_one_letter_code
_entity_poly.pdbx_strand_id
1 'polypeptide(L)' 'NWMRLGARVPGTRLQPTEINGSPGALLLDSEDRLIGVWALEIGRAEILAINSVINPDQLAHLGPTADVSALLRSAVRGG' A
#
# COMPACT_ATOMS: atom_id res chain seq x y z
N ASN A 1 -3.07 6.35 -11.26
CA ASN A 1 -3.14 6.87 -9.88
C ASN A 1 -3.38 5.70 -8.93
N TRP A 2 -2.38 5.31 -8.12
CA TRP A 2 -2.41 4.13 -7.23
C TRP A 2 -3.55 4.17 -6.19
N MET A 3 -3.97 5.36 -5.75
CA MET A 3 -5.14 5.52 -4.86
C MET A 3 -6.43 4.92 -5.43
N ARG A 4 -6.63 4.98 -6.76
CA ARG A 4 -7.83 4.40 -7.39
C ARG A 4 -7.77 2.88 -7.52
N LEU A 5 -6.59 2.27 -7.43
CA LEU A 5 -6.43 0.81 -7.50
C LEU A 5 -6.74 0.16 -6.15
N GLY A 6 -6.28 0.75 -5.03
CA GLY A 6 -6.65 0.29 -3.69
C GLY A 6 -8.17 0.28 -3.48
N ALA A 7 -8.87 1.33 -3.89
CA ALA A 7 -10.33 1.42 -3.77
C ALA A 7 -11.13 0.45 -4.67
N ARG A 8 -10.49 -0.18 -5.67
CA ARG A 8 -11.14 -1.07 -6.65
C ARG A 8 -10.84 -2.55 -6.43
N VAL A 9 -9.97 -2.88 -5.49
CA VAL A 9 -9.68 -4.27 -5.09
C VAL A 9 -10.50 -4.57 -3.83
N PRO A 10 -11.55 -5.41 -3.92
CA PRO A 10 -12.37 -5.78 -2.77
C PRO A 10 -11.52 -6.42 -1.67
N GLY A 11 -11.80 -6.09 -0.41
CA GLY A 11 -11.13 -6.69 0.74
C GLY A 11 -9.76 -6.11 1.07
N THR A 12 -9.33 -5.02 0.43
CA THR A 12 -8.10 -4.33 0.83
C THR A 12 -8.29 -3.50 2.10
N ARG A 13 -7.24 -3.47 2.93
CA ARG A 13 -7.21 -2.75 4.21
C ARG A 13 -6.01 -1.82 4.27
N LEU A 14 -6.21 -0.65 4.88
CA LEU A 14 -5.14 0.22 5.34
C LEU A 14 -4.89 -0.02 6.83
N GLN A 15 -3.65 -0.35 7.19
CA GLN A 15 -3.20 -0.44 8.57
C GLN A 15 -2.22 0.70 8.86
N PRO A 16 -2.64 1.74 9.62
CA PRO A 16 -1.73 2.78 10.08
C PRO A 16 -0.56 2.20 10.87
N THR A 17 0.65 2.65 10.57
CA THR A 17 1.88 2.24 11.26
C THR A 17 2.94 3.32 11.11
N GLU A 18 4.03 3.21 11.87
CA GLU A 18 5.24 3.96 11.56
C GLU A 18 6.04 3.24 10.48
N ILE A 19 6.54 4.01 9.50
CA ILE A 19 7.46 3.57 8.47
C ILE A 19 8.70 4.45 8.58
N ASN A 20 9.84 3.84 8.92
CA ASN A 20 11.11 4.55 9.14
C ASN A 20 10.98 5.74 10.12
N GLY A 21 10.17 5.59 11.18
CA GLY A 21 9.93 6.63 12.20
C GLY A 21 9.01 7.77 11.75
N SER A 22 8.41 7.68 10.56
CA SER A 22 7.40 8.63 10.07
C SER A 22 6.02 7.98 10.01
N PRO A 23 4.93 8.76 10.14
CA PRO A 23 3.58 8.24 9.95
C PRO A 23 3.39 7.60 8.58
N GLY A 24 2.74 6.45 8.54
CA GLY A 24 2.52 5.70 7.31
C GLY A 24 1.39 4.70 7.43
N ALA A 25 1.25 3.85 6.41
CA ALA A 25 0.29 2.76 6.39
C ALA A 25 0.78 1.57 5.57
N LEU A 26 0.43 0.37 6.00
CA LEU A 26 0.50 -0.85 5.18
C LEU A 26 -0.80 -0.98 4.39
N LEU A 27 -0.68 -1.33 3.11
CA LEU A 27 -1.79 -1.75 2.26
C LEU A 27 -1.78 -3.28 2.22
N LEU A 28 -2.83 -3.89 2.75
CA LEU A 28 -2.98 -5.34 2.86
C LEU A 28 -4.12 -5.83 1.96
N ASP A 29 -3.98 -7.02 1.38
CA ASP A 29 -5.07 -7.72 0.70
C ASP A 29 -5.98 -8.46 1.70
N SER A 30 -6.99 -9.17 1.20
CA SER A 30 -7.93 -9.93 2.03
C SER A 30 -7.32 -11.12 2.77
N GLU A 31 -6.08 -11.49 2.45
CA GLU A 31 -5.32 -12.59 3.07
C GLU A 31 -4.18 -12.03 3.94
N ASP A 32 -4.25 -10.74 4.33
CA ASP A 32 -3.24 -10.01 5.09
C ASP A 32 -1.84 -9.98 4.44
N ARG A 33 -1.75 -10.16 3.12
CA ARG A 33 -0.49 -10.03 2.38
C ARG A 33 -0.22 -8.58 2.00
N LEU A 34 1.05 -8.20 2.03
CA LEU A 34 1.46 -6.82 1.78
C LEU A 34 1.40 -6.47 0.29
N ILE A 35 0.51 -5.55 -0.07
CA ILE A 35 0.41 -4.96 -1.40
C ILE A 35 1.44 -3.83 -1.56
N GLY A 36 1.62 -3.04 -0.50
CA GLY A 36 2.48 -1.87 -0.52
C GLY A 36 2.53 -1.13 0.80
N VAL A 37 3.38 -0.11 0.87
CA VAL A 37 3.47 0.80 2.00
C VAL A 37 3.36 2.24 1.55
N TRP A 38 2.71 3.05 2.37
CA TRP A 38 2.70 4.50 2.27
C TRP A 38 3.48 5.11 3.43
N ALA A 39 4.33 6.08 3.12
CA ALA A 39 5.00 6.91 4.12
C ALA A 39 4.64 8.37 3.86
N LEU A 40 4.23 9.06 4.92
CA LEU A 40 3.91 10.48 4.91
C LEU A 40 5.13 11.26 5.39
N GLU A 41 5.59 12.18 4.56
CA GLU A 41 6.56 13.17 4.99
C GLU A 41 5.79 14.38 5.54
N ILE A 42 5.97 14.67 6.83
CA ILE A 42 5.25 15.74 7.52
C ILE A 42 6.27 16.76 8.05
N GLY A 43 6.08 18.02 7.69
CA GLY A 43 6.86 19.14 8.21
C GLY A 43 5.94 20.28 8.63
N ARG A 44 6.20 20.90 9.78
CA ARG A 44 5.37 22.01 10.33
C ARG A 44 3.86 21.72 10.32
N ALA A 45 3.49 20.48 10.64
CA ALA A 45 2.10 19.97 10.63
C ALA A 45 1.42 19.91 9.25
N GLU A 46 2.18 20.01 8.16
CA GLU A 46 1.71 19.85 6.78
C GLU A 46 2.31 18.61 6.14
N ILE A 47 1.54 17.95 5.26
CA ILE A 47 2.04 16.83 4.45
C ILE A 47 2.84 17.42 3.29
N LEU A 48 4.14 17.14 3.27
CA LEU A 48 5.05 17.56 2.22
C LEU A 48 5.06 16.58 1.05
N ALA A 49 5.00 15.29 1.35
CA ALA A 49 5.00 14.22 0.35
C ALA A 49 4.27 12.96 0.84
N ILE A 50 3.79 12.18 -0.13
CA ILE A 50 3.29 10.83 0.09
C ILE A 50 4.13 9.89 -0.78
N ASN A 51 4.93 9.07 -0.13
CA ASN A 51 5.76 8.07 -0.80
C ASN A 51 5.03 6.73 -0.82
N SER A 52 4.92 6.11 -2.00
CA SER A 52 4.27 4.81 -2.18
C SER A 52 5.26 3.79 -2.72
N VAL A 53 5.51 2.73 -1.96
CA VAL A 53 6.41 1.64 -2.35
C VAL A 53 5.60 0.36 -2.51
N ILE A 54 5.71 -0.26 -3.69
CA ILE A 54 5.02 -1.49 -4.07
C ILE A 54 5.96 -2.54 -4.67
N ASN A 55 7.27 -2.25 -4.72
CA ASN A 55 8.23 -3.18 -5.28
C ASN A 55 8.34 -4.40 -4.34
N PRO A 56 7.95 -5.62 -4.78
CA PRO A 56 7.95 -6.79 -3.92
C PRO A 56 9.33 -7.10 -3.34
N ASP A 57 10.41 -6.85 -4.08
CA ASP A 57 11.78 -7.07 -3.59
C ASP A 57 12.11 -6.15 -2.40
N GLN A 58 11.61 -4.91 -2.45
CA GLN A 58 11.75 -3.96 -1.35
C GLN A 58 10.84 -4.29 -0.16
N LEU A 59 9.76 -5.06 -0.37
CA LEU A 59 8.76 -5.35 0.66
C LEU A 59 8.92 -6.73 1.28
N ALA A 60 9.64 -7.65 0.63
CA ALA A 60 9.80 -9.03 1.06
C ALA A 60 10.37 -9.18 2.49
N HIS A 61 11.14 -8.19 2.96
CA HIS A 61 11.68 -8.18 4.32
C HIS A 61 10.65 -7.78 5.40
N LEU A 62 9.50 -7.22 5.02
CA LEU A 62 8.40 -6.86 5.91
C LEU A 62 7.37 -7.98 6.05
N GLY A 63 7.46 -9.04 5.22
CA GLY A 63 6.58 -10.20 5.26
C GLY A 63 6.13 -10.65 3.86
N PRO A 64 5.16 -11.58 3.80
CA PRO A 64 4.60 -12.07 2.54
C PRO A 64 3.95 -10.94 1.72
N THR A 65 4.36 -10.79 0.47
CA THR A 65 3.82 -9.78 -0.45
C THR A 65 2.73 -10.35 -1.35
N ALA A 66 1.70 -9.56 -1.64
CA ALA A 66 0.64 -9.94 -2.58
C ALA A 66 1.12 -9.88 -4.04
N ASP A 67 0.50 -10.67 -4.92
CA ASP A 67 0.70 -10.51 -6.38
C ASP A 67 -0.07 -9.28 -6.86
N VAL A 68 0.60 -8.13 -6.86
CA VAL A 68 0.04 -6.86 -7.33
C VAL A 68 -0.47 -6.97 -8.78
N SER A 69 0.17 -7.77 -9.64
CA SER A 69 -0.28 -7.94 -11.03
C SER A 69 -1.63 -8.67 -11.09
N ALA A 70 -1.85 -9.67 -10.23
CA ALA A 70 -3.16 -10.33 -10.10
C ALA A 70 -4.24 -9.37 -9.60
N LEU A 71 -3.92 -8.54 -8.61
CA LEU A 71 -4.86 -7.55 -8.05
C LEU A 71 -5.25 -6.47 -9.07
N LEU A 72 -4.30 -6.02 -9.90
CA LEU A 72 -4.59 -5.08 -10.99
C LEU A 72 -5.53 -5.71 -12.02
N ARG A 73 -5.32 -6.98 -12.38
CA ARG A 73 -6.19 -7.71 -13.32
C ARG A 73 -7.61 -7.88 -12.77
N SER A 74 -7.78 -8.16 -11.48
CA SER A 74 -9.11 -8.27 -10.87
C SER A 74 -9.84 -6.92 -10.82
N ALA A 75 -9.12 -5.83 -10.51
CA ALA A 75 -9.67 -4.47 -10.46
C ALA A 75 -10.14 -3.94 -11.83
N VAL A 76 -9.55 -4.42 -12.93
CA VAL A 76 -9.97 -4.10 -14.31
C VAL A 76 -11.19 -4.92 -14.73
N ARG A 77 -11.31 -6.17 -14.28
CA ARG A 77 -12.42 -7.07 -14.63
C ARG A 77 -13.71 -6.83 -13.84
N GLY A 78 -13.62 -6.24 -12.65
CA GLY A 78 -14.77 -5.87 -11.81
C GLY A 78 -15.30 -4.46 -12.03
N GLY A 79 -14.91 -3.78 -13.13
CA GLY A 79 -15.28 -2.41 -13.45
C GLY A 79 -16.22 -2.29 -14.64
#